data_AF-A0A507AS50-F1
#
_entry.id   AF-A0A507AS50-F1
#
_cell.length_a   1.000
_cell.length_b   1.000
_cell.length_c   1.000
_cell.angle_alpha   90.00
_cell.angle_beta   90.00
_cell.angle_gamma   90.00
#
_symmetry.space_group_name_H-M   'P 1'
#
loop_
_entity.id
_entity.type
_entity.pdbx_description
1 polymer ?
#
loop_
_entity_poly.entity_id
_entity_poly.type
_entity_poly.pdbx_seq_one_letter_code
_entity_poly.pdbx_strand_id
1 'polypeptide(L)'
;MPSTRNATYVAATILMHLAFSSLASPTGLGSSASLGRRYTESINGCNPDQTTKLNQDFADAASFALHAYNDMSKDHAATEGDGADEDLLQAQHLWGIVASNNDPTNPPYKFSVRCAPNDDQECSSRTTQSFAITDARPQDGDTARQMKICPIYFTHDWSKQSTTSHKWIPNPGRRDDSWCKPEAKFRDFSVGGLVLLHEMTHLDAVTKAASYPSVHDDDGNFDTHATEDVQGVPPDNNPPLQARNLAKIWQQGKEGDCEDLTQPFRNAESLAAAALEAYAMKFCKLGNIDI
;
A
#
# COMPACT_ATOMS: atom_id res chain seq x y z
N MET A 1 5.35 -75.57 28.55
CA MET A 1 6.57 -75.19 27.78
C MET A 1 6.29 -73.88 27.06
N PRO A 2 7.30 -73.01 26.93
CA PRO A 2 7.35 -71.61 27.38
C PRO A 2 6.88 -70.61 26.29
N SER A 3 6.73 -69.29 26.46
CA SER A 3 7.48 -68.34 27.30
C SER A 3 6.73 -67.00 27.45
N THR A 4 6.87 -66.44 28.66
CA THR A 4 6.79 -65.05 29.17
C THR A 4 7.05 -63.89 28.19
N ARG A 5 6.54 -62.65 28.38
CA ARG A 5 6.77 -61.69 29.50
C ARG A 5 5.65 -60.62 29.60
N ASN A 6 5.00 -60.46 30.77
CA ASN A 6 5.17 -59.44 31.84
C ASN A 6 4.57 -58.06 31.50
N ALA A 7 3.48 -57.57 32.11
CA ALA A 7 3.26 -57.15 33.53
C ALA A 7 4.05 -55.85 33.88
N THR A 8 3.55 -54.79 34.54
CA THR A 8 2.29 -54.46 35.23
C THR A 8 2.33 -53.00 35.76
N TYR A 9 1.13 -52.41 35.96
CA TYR A 9 0.65 -51.48 37.01
C TYR A 9 1.14 -50.02 37.23
N VAL A 10 0.12 -49.13 37.12
CA VAL A 10 -0.42 -48.13 38.09
C VAL A 10 0.43 -46.92 38.51
N ALA A 11 -0.13 -45.73 38.26
CA ALA A 11 -0.42 -44.74 39.32
C ALA A 11 -1.45 -43.71 38.83
N ALA A 12 -2.56 -43.61 39.56
CA ALA A 12 -3.42 -42.45 39.55
C ALA A 12 -2.91 -41.48 40.64
N THR A 13 -2.80 -40.20 40.31
CA THR A 13 -2.60 -39.13 41.29
C THR A 13 -3.49 -37.94 40.92
N ILE A 14 -4.30 -37.54 41.91
CA ILE A 14 -5.08 -36.31 41.98
C ILE A 14 -4.14 -35.15 42.32
N LEU A 15 -4.25 -33.99 41.66
CA LEU A 15 -4.29 -32.68 42.34
C LEU A 15 -4.79 -31.57 41.39
N MET A 16 -5.80 -30.83 41.86
CA MET A 16 -6.27 -29.56 41.31
C MET A 16 -5.12 -28.57 41.16
N HIS A 17 -5.19 -27.67 40.17
CA HIS A 17 -4.93 -26.23 40.33
C HIS A 17 -5.73 -25.44 39.27
N LEU A 18 -6.34 -24.36 39.73
CA LEU A 18 -7.13 -23.39 39.00
C LEU A 18 -6.33 -22.80 37.82
N ALA A 19 -6.83 -22.94 36.60
CA ALA A 19 -6.48 -22.05 35.51
C ALA A 19 -7.75 -21.30 35.11
N PHE A 20 -7.74 -20.00 35.41
CA PHE A 20 -8.74 -19.05 35.00
C PHE A 20 -9.07 -19.22 33.52
N SER A 21 -10.34 -19.51 33.23
CA SER A 21 -10.91 -19.26 31.92
C SER A 21 -10.97 -17.74 31.74
N SER A 22 -9.87 -17.13 31.30
CA SER A 22 -9.96 -15.80 30.71
C SER A 22 -10.66 -15.97 29.37
N LEU A 23 -11.92 -15.57 29.33
CA LEU A 23 -12.47 -14.95 28.13
C LEU A 23 -11.50 -13.83 27.75
N ALA A 24 -10.58 -14.12 26.83
CA ALA A 24 -9.91 -13.08 26.09
C ALA A 24 -10.99 -12.40 25.26
N SER A 25 -11.67 -11.44 25.89
CA SER A 25 -12.31 -10.34 25.20
C SER A 25 -11.29 -9.82 24.19
N PRO A 26 -11.68 -9.56 22.92
CA PRO A 26 -10.76 -8.94 21.98
C PRO A 26 -10.20 -7.71 22.67
N THR A 27 -8.90 -7.73 22.95
CA THR A 27 -8.18 -6.57 23.42
C THR A 27 -8.49 -5.47 22.43
N GLY A 28 -9.28 -4.48 22.86
CA GLY A 28 -9.40 -3.24 22.13
C GLY A 28 -7.98 -2.81 21.81
N LEU A 29 -7.70 -2.57 20.54
CA LEU A 29 -6.43 -2.08 20.01
C LEU A 29 -6.04 -0.83 20.80
N GLY A 30 -5.34 -1.07 21.90
CA GLY A 30 -4.81 -0.07 22.80
C GLY A 30 -3.51 0.39 22.18
N SER A 31 -3.47 1.67 21.86
CA SER A 31 -2.34 2.36 21.22
C SER A 31 -2.05 1.82 19.83
N SER A 32 -2.10 2.71 18.85
CA SER A 32 -1.27 2.60 17.65
C SER A 32 0.04 1.95 18.05
N ALA A 33 0.36 0.77 17.50
CA ALA A 33 1.75 0.36 17.41
C ALA A 33 2.47 1.61 16.93
N SER A 34 3.37 2.16 17.73
CA SER A 34 4.01 3.43 17.44
C SER A 34 4.68 3.28 16.09
N LEU A 35 4.01 3.75 15.03
CA LEU A 35 4.52 3.78 13.68
C LEU A 35 5.72 4.72 13.79
N GLY A 36 6.91 4.14 13.87
CA GLY A 36 8.15 4.87 14.06
C GLY A 36 8.26 5.95 12.99
N ARG A 37 8.95 7.05 13.33
CA ARG A 37 9.26 8.11 12.36
C ARG A 37 9.96 7.48 11.16
N ARG A 38 9.32 7.51 9.99
CA ARG A 38 9.82 6.90 8.75
C ARG A 38 10.88 7.79 8.11
N TYR A 39 11.84 7.20 7.39
CA TYR A 39 12.94 7.97 6.81
C TYR A 39 12.49 8.68 5.53
N THR A 40 12.37 10.00 5.62
CA THR A 40 12.39 10.91 4.49
C THR A 40 13.63 11.77 4.66
N GLU A 41 14.51 11.84 3.66
CA GLU A 41 15.80 12.51 3.80
C GLU A 41 15.64 14.00 4.10
N SER A 42 14.67 14.64 3.44
CA SER A 42 14.24 16.00 3.76
C SER A 42 12.79 16.26 3.34
N ILE A 43 12.09 17.11 4.11
CA ILE A 43 10.77 17.66 3.76
C ILE A 43 10.94 19.17 3.68
N ASN A 44 10.88 19.72 2.46
CA ASN A 44 11.19 21.12 2.17
C ASN A 44 9.94 21.88 1.70
N GLY A 45 9.86 23.18 2.04
CA GLY A 45 8.76 24.04 1.58
C GLY A 45 7.40 23.73 2.22
N CYS A 46 7.32 22.80 3.17
CA CYS A 46 6.09 22.46 3.88
C CYS A 46 5.98 23.23 5.20
N ASN A 47 4.79 23.70 5.54
CA ASN A 47 4.51 24.23 6.87
C ASN A 47 4.38 23.08 7.91
N PRO A 48 4.30 23.38 9.22
CA PRO A 48 4.24 22.35 10.26
C PRO A 48 3.04 21.40 10.14
N ASP A 49 1.87 21.89 9.75
CA ASP A 49 0.66 21.07 9.60
C ASP A 49 0.78 20.13 8.38
N GLN A 50 1.29 20.65 7.26
CA GLN A 50 1.61 19.85 6.07
C GLN A 50 2.63 18.77 6.38
N THR A 51 3.70 19.11 7.13
CA THR A 51 4.73 18.16 7.54
C THR A 51 4.16 17.08 8.45
N THR A 52 3.29 17.45 9.39
CA THR A 52 2.62 16.50 10.28
C THR A 52 1.74 15.54 9.50
N LYS A 53 0.93 16.06 8.57
CA LYS A 53 0.08 15.26 7.69
C LYS A 53 0.92 14.30 6.83
N LEU A 54 1.96 14.79 6.16
CA LEU A 54 2.84 13.96 5.34
C LEU A 54 3.49 12.84 6.16
N ASN A 55 3.97 13.13 7.37
CA ASN A 55 4.52 12.08 8.23
C ASN A 55 3.49 11.00 8.57
N GLN A 56 2.24 11.39 8.86
CA GLN A 56 1.15 10.44 9.10
C GLN A 56 0.81 9.64 7.84
N ASP A 57 0.73 10.28 6.68
CA ASP A 57 0.35 9.60 5.44
C ASP A 57 1.46 8.69 4.92
N PHE A 58 2.73 9.09 5.06
CA PHE A 58 3.85 8.16 4.83
C PHE A 58 3.80 7.02 5.82
N ALA A 59 3.33 7.26 7.06
CA ALA A 59 3.08 6.22 8.07
C ALA A 59 1.89 5.30 7.71
N ASP A 60 0.93 5.79 6.94
CA ASP A 60 -0.16 4.99 6.40
C ASP A 60 0.31 4.15 5.20
N ALA A 61 1.00 4.76 4.23
CA ALA A 61 1.50 4.13 3.01
C ALA A 61 2.29 2.83 3.26
N ALA A 62 3.33 2.87 4.10
CA ALA A 62 4.09 1.66 4.43
C ALA A 62 3.36 0.72 5.41
N SER A 63 2.28 1.15 6.08
CA SER A 63 1.40 0.22 6.80
C SER A 63 0.56 -0.57 5.80
N PHE A 64 0.02 0.08 4.77
CA PHE A 64 -0.65 -0.59 3.65
C PHE A 64 0.29 -1.59 2.99
N ALA A 65 1.51 -1.15 2.64
CA ALA A 65 2.53 -2.02 2.07
C ALA A 65 2.90 -3.19 2.99
N LEU A 66 3.10 -2.97 4.30
CA LEU A 66 3.42 -4.06 5.23
C LEU A 66 2.31 -5.12 5.29
N HIS A 67 1.05 -4.68 5.29
CA HIS A 67 -0.08 -5.60 5.29
C HIS A 67 -0.21 -6.34 3.96
N ALA A 68 -0.07 -5.63 2.85
CA ALA A 68 -0.02 -6.22 1.51
C ALA A 68 1.08 -7.29 1.41
N TYR A 69 2.30 -6.98 1.87
CA TYR A 69 3.41 -7.92 1.88
C TYR A 69 3.12 -9.21 2.68
N ASN A 70 2.51 -9.09 3.86
CA ASN A 70 2.29 -10.23 4.75
C ASN A 70 1.02 -11.03 4.44
N ASP A 71 -0.03 -10.36 3.96
CA ASP A 71 -1.39 -10.88 3.94
C ASP A 71 -1.93 -11.10 2.51
N MET A 72 -1.34 -10.48 1.48
CA MET A 72 -1.79 -10.63 0.10
C MET A 72 -1.51 -12.04 -0.42
N SER A 73 -2.53 -12.66 -1.00
CA SER A 73 -2.46 -14.00 -1.59
C SER A 73 -3.09 -14.01 -2.98
N LYS A 74 -3.07 -15.17 -3.65
CA LYS A 74 -3.69 -15.39 -4.96
C LYS A 74 -5.23 -15.30 -4.94
N ASP A 75 -5.84 -15.33 -3.77
CA ASP A 75 -7.29 -15.27 -3.61
C ASP A 75 -7.82 -13.82 -3.64
N HIS A 76 -6.96 -12.82 -3.91
CA HIS A 76 -7.37 -11.44 -4.14
C HIS A 76 -7.74 -11.24 -5.62
N ALA A 77 -8.76 -10.43 -5.89
CA ALA A 77 -9.24 -10.19 -7.26
C ALA A 77 -8.16 -9.61 -8.21
N ALA A 78 -7.07 -9.07 -7.68
CA ALA A 78 -5.92 -8.57 -8.45
C ALA A 78 -4.90 -9.67 -8.86
N THR A 79 -5.06 -10.93 -8.42
CA THR A 79 -4.02 -11.99 -8.50
C THR A 79 -4.53 -13.34 -9.06
N GLU A 80 -5.61 -13.34 -9.83
CA GLU A 80 -6.07 -14.52 -10.59
C GLU A 80 -5.48 -14.51 -12.03
N GLY A 81 -5.49 -15.61 -12.78
CA GLY A 81 -5.09 -15.62 -14.22
C GLY A 81 -3.60 -15.88 -14.53
N ASP A 82 -3.27 -15.93 -15.82
CA ASP A 82 -1.89 -16.18 -16.29
C ASP A 82 -0.96 -15.03 -15.87
N GLY A 83 0.23 -15.36 -15.36
CA GLY A 83 1.22 -14.37 -14.88
C GLY A 83 0.98 -13.83 -13.47
N ALA A 84 -0.16 -14.13 -12.83
CA ALA A 84 -0.51 -13.55 -11.53
C ALA A 84 0.44 -13.90 -10.37
N ASP A 85 1.11 -15.05 -10.45
CA ASP A 85 2.14 -15.44 -9.48
C ASP A 85 3.36 -14.53 -9.54
N GLU A 86 3.77 -14.17 -10.76
CA GLU A 86 4.90 -13.28 -11.00
C GLU A 86 4.55 -11.86 -10.57
N ASP A 87 3.37 -11.38 -10.97
CA ASP A 87 2.85 -10.07 -10.55
C ASP A 87 2.77 -9.94 -9.04
N LEU A 88 2.22 -10.95 -8.35
CA LEU A 88 2.13 -10.96 -6.88
C LEU A 88 3.51 -10.97 -6.24
N LEU A 89 4.45 -11.76 -6.75
CA LEU A 89 5.81 -11.83 -6.22
C LEU A 89 6.54 -10.49 -6.38
N GLN A 90 6.43 -9.84 -7.54
CA GLN A 90 7.00 -8.52 -7.77
C GLN A 90 6.35 -7.46 -6.89
N ALA A 91 5.02 -7.46 -6.77
CA ALA A 91 4.30 -6.54 -5.90
C ALA A 91 4.69 -6.73 -4.43
N GLN A 92 4.81 -7.97 -3.95
CA GLN A 92 5.27 -8.28 -2.60
C GLN A 92 6.70 -7.78 -2.34
N HIS A 93 7.64 -7.98 -3.26
CA HIS A 93 8.99 -7.44 -3.11
C HIS A 93 8.97 -5.91 -2.96
N LEU A 94 8.20 -5.22 -3.80
CA LEU A 94 8.05 -3.76 -3.71
C LEU A 94 7.46 -3.32 -2.38
N TRP A 95 6.36 -3.93 -1.96
CA TRP A 95 5.74 -3.61 -0.67
C TRP A 95 6.66 -3.90 0.51
N GLY A 96 7.47 -4.96 0.44
CA GLY A 96 8.51 -5.25 1.42
C GLY A 96 9.59 -4.17 1.49
N ILE A 97 10.02 -3.63 0.34
CA ILE A 97 10.95 -2.49 0.28
C ILE A 97 10.31 -1.22 0.85
N VAL A 98 9.07 -0.90 0.46
CA VAL A 98 8.36 0.26 1.01
C VAL A 98 8.19 0.14 2.53
N ALA A 99 7.79 -1.03 3.02
CA ALA A 99 7.62 -1.32 4.44
C ALA A 99 8.94 -1.34 5.23
N SER A 100 10.06 -1.74 4.62
CA SER A 100 11.36 -1.80 5.30
C SER A 100 12.02 -0.42 5.50
N ASN A 101 11.51 0.63 4.85
CA ASN A 101 11.89 2.01 5.14
C ASN A 101 11.38 2.54 6.52
N ASN A 102 10.87 1.63 7.36
CA ASN A 102 10.58 1.83 8.79
C ASN A 102 11.82 1.81 9.68
N ASP A 103 12.98 1.37 9.19
CA ASP A 103 14.26 1.50 9.89
C ASP A 103 15.07 2.68 9.33
N PRO A 104 15.03 3.86 10.00
CA PRO A 104 15.75 5.04 9.52
C PRO A 104 17.27 4.93 9.66
N THR A 105 17.79 3.86 10.29
CA THR A 105 19.23 3.66 10.45
C THR A 105 19.87 2.98 9.24
N ASN A 106 19.07 2.27 8.43
CA ASN A 106 19.54 1.61 7.22
C ASN A 106 18.44 1.57 6.14
N PRO A 107 18.01 2.73 5.61
CA PRO A 107 16.93 2.78 4.64
C PRO A 107 17.39 2.17 3.31
N PRO A 108 16.59 1.28 2.68
CA PRO A 108 16.96 0.61 1.43
C PRO A 108 17.00 1.56 0.22
N TYR A 109 16.40 2.75 0.34
CA TYR A 109 16.40 3.81 -0.66
C TYR A 109 16.32 5.17 0.04
N LYS A 110 16.58 6.24 -0.71
CA LYS A 110 16.46 7.62 -0.25
C LYS A 110 15.68 8.46 -1.25
N PHE A 111 14.92 9.41 -0.73
CA PHE A 111 14.19 10.40 -1.52
C PHE A 111 13.95 11.65 -0.68
N SER A 112 13.70 12.77 -1.38
CA SER A 112 13.31 14.04 -0.77
C SER A 112 11.86 14.35 -1.09
N VAL A 113 11.23 15.15 -0.23
CA VAL A 113 9.87 15.64 -0.41
C VAL A 113 9.88 17.15 -0.45
N ARG A 114 9.12 17.74 -1.37
CA ARG A 114 8.91 19.18 -1.45
C ARG A 114 7.42 19.50 -1.56
N CYS A 115 6.92 20.39 -0.71
CA CYS A 115 5.61 21.00 -0.94
C CYS A 115 5.73 22.10 -2.00
N ALA A 116 4.91 22.02 -3.04
CA ALA A 116 4.84 23.03 -4.08
C ALA A 116 4.09 24.29 -3.57
N PRO A 117 4.49 25.50 -4.03
CA PRO A 117 3.70 26.70 -3.78
C PRO A 117 2.35 26.64 -4.52
N ASN A 118 1.40 27.50 -4.12
CA ASN A 118 0.04 27.51 -4.68
C ASN A 118 -0.04 27.85 -6.18
N ASP A 119 0.98 28.50 -6.74
CA ASP A 119 1.10 28.92 -8.12
C ASP A 119 2.04 28.04 -8.95
N ASP A 120 2.45 26.88 -8.42
CA ASP A 120 3.30 25.93 -9.14
C ASP A 120 2.57 25.43 -10.41
N GLN A 121 3.20 25.66 -11.57
CA GLN A 121 2.57 25.42 -12.87
C GLN A 121 2.34 23.94 -13.15
N GLU A 122 3.23 23.07 -12.66
CA GLU A 122 3.10 21.62 -12.84
C GLU A 122 1.93 21.08 -12.00
N CYS A 123 1.68 21.66 -10.83
CA CYS A 123 0.52 21.33 -10.00
C CYS A 123 -0.80 21.97 -10.46
N SER A 124 -0.74 22.98 -11.35
CA SER A 124 -1.89 23.84 -11.72
C SER A 124 -2.31 23.72 -13.18
N SER A 125 -1.79 22.74 -13.92
CA SER A 125 -2.08 22.56 -15.34
C SER A 125 -3.59 22.37 -15.57
N ARG A 126 -4.14 23.01 -16.62
CA ARG A 126 -5.58 23.02 -16.94
C ARG A 126 -6.17 21.63 -17.26
N THR A 127 -5.33 20.61 -17.44
CA THR A 127 -5.71 19.25 -17.82
C THR A 127 -5.48 18.22 -16.69
N THR A 128 -4.71 18.55 -15.65
CA THR A 128 -4.40 17.62 -14.55
C THR A 128 -4.16 18.40 -13.25
N GLN A 129 -5.15 18.38 -12.34
CA GLN A 129 -4.87 18.69 -10.94
C GLN A 129 -4.25 17.44 -10.31
N SER A 130 -2.94 17.42 -10.14
CA SER A 130 -2.23 16.31 -9.51
C SER A 130 -2.20 16.47 -7.99
N PHE A 131 -2.30 15.38 -7.25
CA PHE A 131 -2.05 15.40 -5.81
C PHE A 131 -0.56 15.48 -5.50
N ALA A 132 0.24 14.76 -6.27
CA ALA A 132 1.69 14.77 -6.18
C ALA A 132 2.29 14.42 -7.55
N ILE A 133 3.60 14.58 -7.68
CA ILE A 133 4.38 14.32 -8.88
C ILE A 133 5.75 13.79 -8.43
N THR A 134 6.21 12.69 -9.00
CA THR A 134 7.48 12.05 -8.62
C THR A 134 8.51 12.10 -9.76
N ASP A 135 9.76 12.46 -9.43
CA ASP A 135 10.89 12.35 -10.38
C ASP A 135 11.33 10.88 -10.49
N ALA A 136 10.89 10.23 -11.57
CA ALA A 136 11.13 8.82 -11.87
C ALA A 136 12.55 8.50 -12.38
N ARG A 137 13.42 9.50 -12.56
CA ARG A 137 14.78 9.26 -13.07
C ARG A 137 15.63 8.49 -12.05
N PRO A 138 16.55 7.63 -12.49
CA PRO A 138 17.56 7.06 -11.60
C PRO A 138 18.33 8.15 -10.86
N GLN A 139 18.66 7.90 -9.60
CA GLN A 139 19.50 8.82 -8.85
C GLN A 139 20.89 8.95 -9.51
N ASP A 140 21.32 10.19 -9.73
CA ASP A 140 22.67 10.52 -10.20
C ASP A 140 23.43 11.26 -9.09
N GLY A 141 24.57 10.70 -8.68
CA GLY A 141 25.33 11.17 -7.53
C GLY A 141 24.58 11.11 -6.19
N ASP A 142 24.89 12.04 -5.29
CA ASP A 142 24.40 12.04 -3.91
C ASP A 142 23.04 12.74 -3.73
N THR A 143 22.46 13.31 -4.79
CA THR A 143 21.18 14.04 -4.67
C THR A 143 20.00 13.08 -4.82
N ALA A 144 19.29 12.86 -3.72
CA ALA A 144 18.09 12.03 -3.74
C ALA A 144 17.00 12.65 -4.62
N ARG A 145 16.33 11.78 -5.41
CA ARG A 145 15.19 12.16 -6.26
C ARG A 145 14.03 12.68 -5.43
N GLN A 146 13.19 13.50 -6.04
CA GLN A 146 12.19 14.28 -5.33
C GLN A 146 10.76 13.83 -5.65
N MET A 147 9.94 13.75 -4.60
CA MET A 147 8.49 13.76 -4.68
C MET A 147 7.98 15.17 -4.38
N LYS A 148 7.24 15.75 -5.32
CA LYS A 148 6.60 17.06 -5.20
C LYS A 148 5.14 16.87 -4.77
N ILE A 149 4.76 17.47 -3.65
CA ILE A 149 3.38 17.43 -3.14
C ILE A 149 2.65 18.70 -3.56
N CYS A 150 1.55 18.54 -4.29
CA CYS A 150 0.77 19.66 -4.80
C CYS A 150 -0.22 20.20 -3.77
N PRO A 151 -0.62 21.48 -3.85
CA PRO A 151 -1.51 22.10 -2.86
C PRO A 151 -2.84 21.37 -2.65
N ILE A 152 -3.41 20.81 -3.72
CA ILE A 152 -4.70 20.10 -3.67
C ILE A 152 -4.65 18.83 -2.81
N TYR A 153 -3.48 18.22 -2.61
CA TYR A 153 -3.29 17.10 -1.67
C TYR A 153 -3.73 17.42 -0.24
N PHE A 154 -3.55 18.67 0.17
CA PHE A 154 -3.83 19.09 1.54
C PHE A 154 -5.30 19.49 1.75
N THR A 155 -6.05 19.75 0.67
CA THR A 155 -7.38 20.36 0.74
C THR A 155 -8.48 19.47 0.18
N HIS A 156 -8.17 18.54 -0.71
CA HIS A 156 -9.17 17.70 -1.36
C HIS A 156 -9.71 16.60 -0.46
N ASP A 157 -10.99 16.28 -0.61
CA ASP A 157 -11.69 15.33 0.27
C ASP A 157 -11.08 13.93 0.26
N TRP A 158 -10.52 13.48 -0.87
CA TRP A 158 -9.92 12.16 -1.03
C TRP A 158 -8.53 11.99 -0.40
N SER A 159 -7.83 13.09 -0.16
CA SER A 159 -6.46 13.04 0.35
C SER A 159 -6.32 13.71 1.71
N LYS A 160 -7.29 14.54 2.13
CA LYS A 160 -7.25 15.23 3.43
C LYS A 160 -7.35 14.28 4.63
N GLN A 161 -7.92 13.08 4.44
CA GLN A 161 -8.09 12.09 5.51
C GLN A 161 -6.87 11.16 5.61
N SER A 162 -6.71 10.54 6.77
CA SER A 162 -5.66 9.57 7.13
C SER A 162 -6.30 8.34 7.80
N THR A 163 -5.57 7.23 7.95
CA THR A 163 -6.08 6.03 8.62
C THR A 163 -6.54 6.27 10.06
N THR A 164 -6.08 7.36 10.68
CA THR A 164 -6.43 7.78 12.04
C THR A 164 -7.63 8.73 12.12
N SER A 165 -8.19 9.16 10.99
CA SER A 165 -9.35 10.07 10.95
C SER A 165 -10.64 9.43 11.47
N HIS A 166 -10.77 8.11 11.33
CA HIS A 166 -11.88 7.31 11.85
C HIS A 166 -11.35 5.99 12.43
N LYS A 167 -12.15 5.31 13.25
CA LYS A 167 -11.73 4.02 13.83
C LYS A 167 -11.96 2.86 12.86
N TRP A 168 -11.12 1.83 12.91
CA TRP A 168 -11.34 0.57 12.22
C TRP A 168 -12.15 -0.38 13.11
N ILE A 169 -13.48 -0.28 13.08
CA ILE A 169 -14.40 -1.08 13.90
C ILE A 169 -15.09 -2.09 12.97
N PRO A 170 -14.76 -3.39 13.04
CA PRO A 170 -15.43 -4.39 12.21
C PRO A 170 -16.94 -4.44 12.50
N ASN A 171 -17.76 -4.53 11.45
CA ASN A 171 -19.23 -4.55 11.54
C ASN A 171 -19.82 -3.45 12.44
N PRO A 172 -19.51 -2.17 12.19
CA PRO A 172 -19.98 -1.08 13.02
C PRO A 172 -21.49 -0.90 12.88
N GLY A 173 -22.14 -0.37 13.92
CA GLY A 173 -23.50 0.14 13.80
C GLY A 173 -23.55 1.33 12.85
N ARG A 174 -24.73 1.62 12.29
CA ARG A 174 -24.95 2.71 11.31
C ARG A 174 -24.49 4.11 11.78
N ARG A 175 -24.38 4.33 13.09
CA ARG A 175 -24.01 5.61 13.70
C ARG A 175 -22.58 5.64 14.24
N ASP A 176 -21.85 4.53 14.16
CA ASP A 176 -20.49 4.49 14.68
C ASP A 176 -19.54 5.22 13.73
N ASP A 177 -18.63 5.99 14.30
CA ASP A 177 -17.60 6.71 13.57
C ASP A 177 -16.46 5.75 13.18
N SER A 178 -16.63 5.08 12.04
CA SER A 178 -15.71 4.07 11.56
C SER A 178 -15.43 4.17 10.07
N TRP A 179 -14.24 3.75 9.66
CA TRP A 179 -13.91 3.45 8.27
C TRP A 179 -14.72 2.27 7.71
N CYS A 180 -15.03 1.28 8.54
CA CYS A 180 -15.65 0.02 8.11
C CYS A 180 -17.17 0.11 7.97
N LYS A 181 -17.70 1.24 7.49
CA LYS A 181 -19.15 1.45 7.38
C LYS A 181 -19.79 0.32 6.57
N PRO A 182 -21.03 -0.07 6.89
CA PRO A 182 -21.79 -0.95 6.00
C PRO A 182 -21.80 -0.35 4.59
N GLU A 183 -21.53 -1.18 3.58
CA GLU A 183 -21.48 -0.78 2.16
C GLU A 183 -20.33 0.18 1.79
N ALA A 184 -19.28 0.27 2.63
CA ALA A 184 -18.10 1.06 2.31
C ALA A 184 -17.51 0.65 0.95
N LYS A 185 -17.30 1.64 0.10
CA LYS A 185 -16.66 1.53 -1.22
C LYS A 185 -15.18 1.88 -1.13
N PHE A 186 -14.38 1.50 -2.12
CA PHE A 186 -12.95 1.80 -2.16
C PHE A 186 -12.67 3.30 -1.99
N ARG A 187 -13.44 4.16 -2.67
CA ARG A 187 -13.34 5.62 -2.54
C ARG A 187 -13.59 6.14 -1.12
N ASP A 188 -14.30 5.38 -0.29
CA ASP A 188 -14.53 5.75 1.11
C ASP A 188 -13.29 5.52 1.96
N PHE A 189 -12.27 4.82 1.44
CA PHE A 189 -10.96 4.64 2.05
C PHE A 189 -9.86 5.46 1.35
N SER A 190 -10.22 6.34 0.41
CA SER A 190 -9.26 7.28 -0.17
C SER A 190 -8.71 8.18 0.93
N VAL A 191 -7.43 7.99 1.22
CA VAL A 191 -6.67 8.71 2.24
C VAL A 191 -5.32 9.12 1.68
N GLY A 192 -4.68 10.12 2.29
CA GLY A 192 -3.37 10.63 1.84
C GLY A 192 -2.31 9.53 1.69
N GLY A 193 -2.33 8.51 2.56
CA GLY A 193 -1.41 7.38 2.48
C GLY A 193 -1.52 6.54 1.20
N LEU A 194 -2.69 6.47 0.55
CA LEU A 194 -2.85 5.79 -0.75
C LEU A 194 -2.07 6.54 -1.83
N VAL A 195 -2.27 7.86 -1.88
CA VAL A 195 -1.58 8.75 -2.83
C VAL A 195 -0.08 8.70 -2.63
N LEU A 196 0.41 8.77 -1.39
CA LEU A 196 1.85 8.70 -1.17
C LEU A 196 2.42 7.32 -1.49
N LEU A 197 1.68 6.23 -1.25
CA LEU A 197 2.12 4.90 -1.65
C LEU A 197 2.27 4.81 -3.18
N HIS A 198 1.26 5.27 -3.93
CA HIS A 198 1.31 5.38 -5.39
C HIS A 198 2.56 6.14 -5.85
N GLU A 199 2.79 7.33 -5.32
CA GLU A 199 3.94 8.16 -5.71
C GLU A 199 5.29 7.53 -5.35
N MET A 200 5.35 6.81 -4.23
CA MET A 200 6.57 6.09 -3.85
C MET A 200 6.95 5.01 -4.86
N THR A 201 6.00 4.42 -5.60
CA THR A 201 6.32 3.38 -6.59
C THR A 201 6.93 3.98 -7.86
N HIS A 202 6.72 5.27 -8.14
CA HIS A 202 7.38 5.97 -9.24
C HIS A 202 8.86 6.28 -8.97
N LEU A 203 9.35 6.14 -7.72
CA LEU A 203 10.76 6.37 -7.43
C LEU A 203 11.60 5.20 -7.95
N ASP A 204 12.48 5.45 -8.92
CA ASP A 204 13.44 4.44 -9.44
C ASP A 204 14.19 3.71 -8.32
N ALA A 205 14.65 4.44 -7.29
CA ALA A 205 15.38 3.85 -6.19
C ALA A 205 14.56 2.81 -5.41
N VAL A 206 13.24 2.99 -5.31
CA VAL A 206 12.33 2.07 -4.60
C VAL A 206 12.15 0.80 -5.41
N THR A 207 11.78 0.92 -6.68
CA THR A 207 11.51 -0.23 -7.56
C THR A 207 12.79 -0.98 -7.93
N LYS A 208 13.92 -0.28 -8.08
CA LYS A 208 15.25 -0.89 -8.24
C LYS A 208 15.64 -1.72 -7.02
N ALA A 209 15.41 -1.21 -5.82
CA ALA A 209 15.64 -1.98 -4.59
C ALA A 209 14.71 -3.21 -4.51
N ALA A 210 13.54 -3.15 -5.13
CA ALA A 210 12.61 -4.28 -5.29
C ALA A 210 12.96 -5.21 -6.46
N SER A 211 14.07 -4.96 -7.17
CA SER A 211 14.53 -5.75 -8.34
C SER A 211 13.59 -5.71 -9.54
N TYR A 212 12.86 -4.61 -9.73
CA TYR A 212 12.04 -4.42 -10.93
C TYR A 212 12.94 -4.37 -12.17
N PRO A 213 12.46 -4.78 -13.36
CA PRO A 213 13.20 -4.62 -14.59
C PRO A 213 13.24 -3.15 -15.02
N SER A 214 14.39 -2.72 -15.54
CA SER A 214 14.54 -1.42 -16.18
C SER A 214 13.80 -1.40 -17.51
N VAL A 215 13.15 -0.27 -17.82
CA VAL A 215 12.58 0.06 -19.13
C VAL A 215 13.13 1.39 -19.60
N HIS A 216 12.96 1.68 -20.89
CA HIS A 216 13.23 2.99 -21.44
C HIS A 216 11.99 3.87 -21.34
N ASP A 217 12.11 5.06 -20.74
CA ASP A 217 11.11 6.12 -20.78
C ASP A 217 11.34 6.94 -22.05
N ASP A 218 10.45 6.79 -23.04
CA ASP A 218 10.57 7.44 -24.35
C ASP A 218 10.42 8.97 -24.27
N ASP A 219 9.55 9.46 -23.38
CA ASP A 219 9.26 10.89 -23.21
C ASP A 219 10.45 11.63 -22.57
N GLY A 220 11.07 10.99 -21.60
CA GLY A 220 12.22 11.48 -20.86
C GLY A 220 13.56 11.14 -21.48
N ASN A 221 13.60 10.15 -22.37
CA ASN A 221 14.79 9.54 -22.97
C ASN A 221 15.83 9.12 -21.92
N PHE A 222 15.40 8.28 -20.96
CA PHE A 222 16.26 7.68 -19.94
C PHE A 222 15.75 6.30 -19.54
N ASP A 223 16.64 5.45 -19.03
CA ASP A 223 16.25 4.14 -18.49
C ASP A 223 15.83 4.28 -17.02
N THR A 224 14.75 3.63 -16.62
CA THR A 224 14.23 3.64 -15.24
C THR A 224 13.58 2.32 -14.85
N HIS A 225 13.58 2.03 -13.56
CA HIS A 225 12.84 0.93 -12.94
C HIS A 225 11.46 1.38 -12.43
N ALA A 226 11.14 2.68 -12.51
CA ALA A 226 9.91 3.26 -11.97
C ALA A 226 8.64 2.60 -12.54
N THR A 227 7.57 2.64 -11.74
CA THR A 227 6.23 2.31 -12.22
C THR A 227 5.67 3.41 -13.12
N GLU A 228 4.61 3.10 -13.84
CA GLU A 228 3.90 3.98 -14.76
C GLU A 228 2.47 4.25 -14.27
N ASP A 229 1.88 5.34 -14.74
CA ASP A 229 0.45 5.60 -14.63
C ASP A 229 -0.25 5.09 -15.89
N VAL A 230 -1.04 4.03 -15.75
CA VAL A 230 -1.72 3.48 -16.93
C VAL A 230 -2.74 4.49 -17.48
N GLN A 231 -2.73 4.65 -18.79
CA GLN A 231 -3.77 5.36 -19.54
C GLN A 231 -4.45 4.40 -20.51
N GLY A 232 -5.59 4.80 -21.07
CA GLY A 232 -6.29 4.02 -22.10
C GLY A 232 -7.07 2.81 -21.59
N VAL A 233 -7.09 2.55 -20.28
CA VAL A 233 -7.97 1.55 -19.67
C VAL A 233 -9.29 2.20 -19.23
N PRO A 234 -10.46 1.76 -19.74
CA PRO A 234 -11.74 2.33 -19.31
C PRO A 234 -12.11 1.95 -17.86
N PRO A 235 -12.95 2.74 -17.18
CA PRO A 235 -13.41 4.05 -17.58
C PRO A 235 -12.37 5.13 -17.29
N ASP A 236 -12.33 6.16 -18.13
CA ASP A 236 -11.46 7.32 -17.93
C ASP A 236 -11.77 8.03 -16.61
N ASN A 237 -10.74 8.61 -15.99
CA ASN A 237 -10.84 9.39 -14.74
C ASN A 237 -11.32 8.59 -13.52
N ASN A 238 -11.11 7.27 -13.49
CA ASN A 238 -11.35 6.45 -12.30
C ASN A 238 -10.17 5.50 -12.05
N PRO A 239 -9.02 6.01 -11.56
CA PRO A 239 -7.78 5.24 -11.45
C PRO A 239 -7.93 3.90 -10.71
N PRO A 240 -8.66 3.80 -9.57
CA PRO A 240 -8.86 2.50 -8.90
C PRO A 240 -9.58 1.47 -9.78
N LEU A 241 -10.59 1.91 -10.54
CA LEU A 241 -11.30 1.02 -11.45
C LEU A 241 -10.46 0.65 -12.68
N GLN A 242 -9.64 1.59 -13.17
CA GLN A 242 -8.68 1.34 -14.24
C GLN A 242 -7.65 0.29 -13.80
N ALA A 243 -7.11 0.39 -12.59
CA ALA A 243 -6.19 -0.60 -12.03
C ALA A 243 -6.80 -2.01 -11.96
N ARG A 244 -8.06 -2.14 -11.50
CA ARG A 244 -8.74 -3.45 -11.50
C ARG A 244 -9.03 -3.96 -12.91
N ASN A 245 -9.38 -3.09 -13.84
CA ASN A 245 -9.63 -3.48 -15.23
C ASN A 245 -8.34 -3.86 -15.95
N LEU A 246 -7.24 -3.16 -15.66
CA LEU A 246 -5.90 -3.51 -16.13
C LEU A 246 -5.55 -4.92 -15.69
N ALA A 247 -5.68 -5.23 -14.40
CA ALA A 247 -5.48 -6.59 -13.90
C ALA A 247 -6.32 -7.57 -14.72
N LYS A 248 -7.65 -7.41 -14.78
CA LYS A 248 -8.54 -8.32 -15.53
C LYS A 248 -8.16 -8.53 -17.00
N ILE A 249 -7.63 -7.51 -17.69
CA ILE A 249 -7.18 -7.64 -19.08
C ILE A 249 -6.02 -8.64 -19.16
N TRP A 250 -5.00 -8.45 -18.33
CA TRP A 250 -3.84 -9.35 -18.24
C TRP A 250 -4.22 -10.76 -17.81
N GLN A 251 -5.08 -10.89 -16.80
CA GLN A 251 -5.55 -12.20 -16.31
C GLN A 251 -6.31 -12.99 -17.38
N GLN A 252 -6.90 -12.30 -18.37
CA GLN A 252 -7.64 -12.91 -19.48
C GLN A 252 -6.78 -13.15 -20.72
N GLY A 253 -5.48 -12.80 -20.70
CA GLY A 253 -4.60 -12.87 -21.86
C GLY A 253 -5.03 -11.93 -23.00
N LYS A 254 -5.59 -10.77 -22.65
CA LYS A 254 -6.14 -9.77 -23.60
C LYS A 254 -5.30 -8.50 -23.70
N GLU A 255 -4.11 -8.50 -23.11
CA GLU A 255 -3.16 -7.39 -23.21
C GLU A 255 -2.83 -7.05 -24.67
N GLY A 256 -2.79 -8.05 -25.56
CA GLY A 256 -2.58 -7.84 -27.00
C GLY A 256 -3.72 -7.11 -27.74
N ASP A 257 -4.88 -6.91 -27.11
CA ASP A 257 -5.99 -6.12 -27.65
C ASP A 257 -5.82 -4.61 -27.35
N CYS A 258 -4.83 -4.23 -26.53
CA CYS A 258 -4.52 -2.87 -26.15
C CYS A 258 -3.07 -2.53 -26.58
N GLU A 259 -2.87 -1.43 -27.30
CA GLU A 259 -1.51 -0.97 -27.62
C GLU A 259 -0.80 -0.49 -26.34
N ASP A 260 0.45 -0.89 -26.16
CA ASP A 260 1.37 -0.43 -25.11
C ASP A 260 0.85 -0.53 -23.66
N LEU A 261 0.10 -1.59 -23.37
CA LEU A 261 -0.46 -1.81 -22.03
C LEU A 261 0.63 -2.27 -21.05
N THR A 262 0.83 -1.51 -19.97
CA THR A 262 1.80 -1.86 -18.90
C THR A 262 1.33 -3.06 -18.09
N GLN A 263 2.26 -3.81 -17.49
CA GLN A 263 1.93 -4.92 -16.58
C GLN A 263 1.29 -4.41 -15.28
N PRO A 264 0.37 -5.15 -14.64
CA PRO A 264 -0.28 -4.69 -13.41
C PRO A 264 0.70 -4.36 -12.29
N PHE A 265 1.79 -5.13 -12.11
CA PHE A 265 2.82 -4.82 -11.13
C PHE A 265 3.68 -3.60 -11.49
N ARG A 266 3.62 -3.12 -12.73
CA ARG A 266 4.28 -1.88 -13.16
C ARG A 266 3.36 -0.65 -13.08
N ASN A 267 2.07 -0.83 -12.79
CA ASN A 267 1.14 0.29 -12.63
C ASN A 267 1.10 0.76 -11.16
N ALA A 268 1.40 2.04 -10.93
CA ALA A 268 1.45 2.62 -9.59
C ALA A 268 0.11 2.48 -8.85
N GLU A 269 -0.99 2.78 -9.55
CA GLU A 269 -2.32 2.70 -8.98
C GLU A 269 -2.72 1.28 -8.62
N SER A 270 -2.33 0.27 -9.40
CA SER A 270 -2.57 -1.15 -9.09
C SER A 270 -1.92 -1.55 -7.77
N LEU A 271 -0.66 -1.17 -7.58
CA LEU A 271 0.10 -1.50 -6.38
C LEU A 271 -0.45 -0.80 -5.14
N ALA A 272 -0.80 0.48 -5.27
CA ALA A 272 -1.32 1.28 -4.17
C ALA A 272 -2.75 0.85 -3.78
N ALA A 273 -3.63 0.66 -4.77
CA ALA A 273 -5.00 0.25 -4.54
C ALA A 273 -5.08 -1.16 -3.95
N ALA A 274 -4.32 -2.13 -4.48
CA ALA A 274 -4.29 -3.50 -3.94
C ALA A 274 -3.81 -3.51 -2.47
N ALA A 275 -2.81 -2.69 -2.12
CA ALA A 275 -2.32 -2.60 -0.75
C ALA A 275 -3.37 -2.00 0.21
N LEU A 276 -4.07 -0.94 -0.21
CA LEU A 276 -5.16 -0.37 0.57
C LEU A 276 -6.35 -1.34 0.69
N GLU A 277 -6.70 -2.05 -0.37
CA GLU A 277 -7.76 -3.08 -0.35
C GLU A 277 -7.45 -4.18 0.65
N ALA A 278 -6.24 -4.74 0.61
CA ALA A 278 -5.80 -5.76 1.56
C ALA A 278 -5.87 -5.25 3.01
N TYR A 279 -5.42 -4.01 3.24
CA TYR A 279 -5.50 -3.36 4.55
C TYR A 279 -6.95 -3.23 5.03
N ALA A 280 -7.82 -2.62 4.22
CA ALA A 280 -9.22 -2.40 4.57
C ALA A 280 -9.99 -3.73 4.73
N MET A 281 -9.76 -4.71 3.87
CA MET A 281 -10.37 -6.04 3.99
C MET A 281 -9.99 -6.73 5.31
N LYS A 282 -8.71 -6.67 5.71
CA LYS A 282 -8.25 -7.22 6.98
C LYS A 282 -8.89 -6.54 8.18
N PHE A 283 -8.84 -5.21 8.24
CA PHE A 283 -9.30 -4.45 9.41
C PHE A 283 -10.82 -4.36 9.50
N CYS A 284 -11.52 -4.38 8.37
CA CYS A 284 -12.98 -4.40 8.33
C CYS A 284 -13.58 -5.81 8.28
N LYS A 285 -12.75 -6.85 8.15
CA LYS A 285 -13.16 -8.26 7.99
C LYS A 285 -14.11 -8.45 6.80
N LEU A 286 -13.80 -7.78 5.69
CA LEU A 286 -14.57 -7.85 4.44
C LEU A 286 -14.00 -8.95 3.54
N GLY A 287 -14.87 -9.63 2.81
CA GLY A 287 -14.46 -10.57 1.76
C GLY A 287 -14.15 -9.89 0.42
N ASN A 288 -14.65 -8.67 0.21
CA ASN A 288 -14.35 -7.83 -0.96
C ASN A 288 -14.71 -6.36 -0.66
N ILE A 289 -14.19 -5.43 -1.46
CA ILE A 289 -14.53 -3.99 -1.44
C ILE A 289 -15.10 -3.60 -2.81
N ASP A 290 -16.25 -2.95 -2.82
CA ASP A 290 -16.85 -2.42 -4.06
C ASP A 290 -16.10 -1.17 -4.54
N ILE A 291 -15.93 -0.97 -5.85
CA ILE A 291 -15.32 0.25 -6.42
C ILE A 291 -16.39 1.26 -6.83
#